data_AF-G5CTK2-F1
#
_entry.id   AF-G5CTK2-F1
#
_cell.length_a   1.000
_cell.length_b   1.000
_cell.length_c   1.000
_cell.angle_alpha   90.00
_cell.angle_beta   90.00
_cell.angle_gamma   90.00
#
_symmetry.space_group_name_H-M   'P 1'
#
loop_
_entity.id
_entity.type
_entity.pdbx_description
1 polymer ?
#
loop_
_entity_poly.entity_id
_entity_poly.type
_entity_poly.pdbx_seq_one_letter_code
_entity_poly.pdbx_strand_id
1 'polypeptide(L)'
;SDPYHNLIPTEMYNHVITSHGIIMIFFFLMPVLIGGFGNYLIPLLISLPDLNLPRLNALNAWLLIPSSICLIISLYYGSGTGWTFYPPLSNSVFSSSLGTDFLMFSLHLAGVSSILSSLN
;
A
#
# COMPACT_ATOMS: atom_id res chain seq x y z
N SER A 1 -23.96 -2.55 28.29
CA SER A 1 -23.34 -2.01 27.08
C SER A 1 -24.31 -2.23 25.93
N ASP A 2 -25.08 -1.22 25.57
CA ASP A 2 -26.05 -1.36 24.50
C ASP A 2 -25.31 -1.66 23.19
N PRO A 3 -25.62 -2.77 22.49
CA PRO A 3 -24.96 -3.13 21.23
C PRO A 3 -25.19 -2.11 20.10
N TYR A 4 -26.08 -1.14 20.33
CA TYR A 4 -26.44 -0.08 19.39
C TYR A 4 -25.69 1.24 19.62
N HIS A 5 -24.90 1.34 20.69
CA HIS A 5 -24.11 2.53 20.96
C HIS A 5 -22.77 2.49 20.18
N ASN A 6 -22.78 3.01 18.95
CA ASN A 6 -21.57 3.12 18.15
C ASN A 6 -20.73 4.34 18.56
N LEU A 7 -19.48 4.08 18.97
CA LEU A 7 -18.47 5.12 19.18
C LEU A 7 -17.97 5.73 17.85
N ILE A 8 -18.10 4.98 16.75
CA ILE A 8 -17.57 5.32 15.43
C ILE A 8 -18.70 5.17 14.41
N PRO A 9 -18.92 6.14 13.50
CA PRO A 9 -19.87 5.99 12.42
C PRO A 9 -19.43 4.87 11.47
N THR A 10 -20.38 4.13 10.90
CA THR A 10 -20.13 2.94 10.06
C THR A 10 -19.23 3.23 8.86
N GLU A 11 -19.35 4.43 8.27
CA GLU A 11 -18.50 4.89 7.17
C GLU A 11 -17.03 5.03 7.58
N MET A 12 -16.77 5.65 8.74
CA MET A 12 -15.41 5.78 9.27
C MET A 12 -14.81 4.43 9.62
N TYR A 13 -15.62 3.49 10.13
CA TYR A 13 -15.18 2.12 10.36
C TYR A 13 -14.72 1.45 9.05
N ASN A 14 -15.48 1.61 7.96
CA ASN A 14 -15.11 1.08 6.66
C ASN A 14 -13.82 1.71 6.12
N HIS A 15 -13.62 3.01 6.32
CA HIS A 15 -12.37 3.69 5.94
C HIS A 15 -11.15 3.15 6.70
N VAL A 16 -11.29 3.00 8.02
CA VAL A 16 -10.20 2.50 8.88
C VAL A 16 -9.85 1.06 8.53
N ILE A 17 -10.83 0.18 8.33
CA ILE A 17 -10.52 -1.24 8.06
C ILE A 17 -9.93 -1.44 6.65
N THR A 18 -10.39 -0.65 5.67
CA THR A 18 -9.86 -0.66 4.30
C THR A 18 -8.40 -0.21 4.30
N SER A 19 -8.12 0.95 4.91
CA SER A 19 -6.76 1.48 5.00
C SER A 19 -5.84 0.61 5.83
N HIS A 20 -6.31 0.05 6.95
CA HIS A 20 -5.53 -0.85 7.79
C HIS A 20 -5.01 -2.04 6.99
N GLY A 21 -5.88 -2.76 6.28
CA GLY A 21 -5.46 -3.92 5.47
C GLY A 21 -4.42 -3.55 4.41
N ILE A 22 -4.61 -2.41 3.73
CA ILE A 22 -3.70 -1.93 2.69
C ILE A 22 -2.34 -1.53 3.26
N ILE A 23 -2.32 -0.77 4.37
CA ILE A 23 -1.09 -0.35 5.02
C ILE A 23 -0.30 -1.56 5.51
N MET A 24 -0.97 -2.51 6.18
CA MET A 24 -0.29 -3.67 6.75
C MET A 24 0.39 -4.54 5.69
N ILE A 25 -0.21 -4.73 4.52
CA ILE A 25 0.36 -5.58 3.47
C ILE A 25 1.35 -4.79 2.61
N PHE A 26 0.91 -3.70 2.01
CA PHE A 26 1.66 -3.02 0.94
C PHE A 26 2.66 -1.99 1.46
N PHE A 27 2.44 -1.41 2.63
CA PHE A 27 3.30 -0.35 3.19
C PHE A 27 4.05 -0.74 4.45
N PHE A 28 3.75 -1.91 5.01
CA PHE A 28 4.47 -2.48 6.14
C PHE A 28 5.15 -3.80 5.77
N LEU A 29 4.38 -4.87 5.50
CA LEU A 29 4.95 -6.19 5.25
C LEU A 29 5.87 -6.22 4.04
N MET A 30 5.41 -5.74 2.88
CA MET A 30 6.21 -5.76 1.65
C MET A 30 7.49 -4.92 1.75
N PRO A 31 7.46 -3.64 2.19
CA PRO A 31 8.67 -2.84 2.30
C PRO A 31 9.65 -3.38 3.34
N VAL A 32 9.17 -3.90 4.48
CA VAL A 32 10.06 -4.44 5.51
C VAL A 32 10.75 -5.71 5.04
N LEU A 33 9.99 -6.67 4.47
CA LEU A 33 10.56 -7.95 4.05
C LEU A 33 11.42 -7.83 2.79
N ILE A 34 10.89 -7.21 1.74
CA ILE A 34 11.56 -7.18 0.43
C ILE A 34 12.54 -6.01 0.38
N GLY A 35 12.08 -4.81 0.75
CA GLY A 35 12.91 -3.60 0.69
C GLY A 35 13.93 -3.48 1.81
N GLY A 36 13.61 -3.91 3.03
CA GLY A 36 14.50 -3.86 4.19
C GLY A 36 15.40 -5.09 4.28
N PHE A 37 14.80 -6.23 4.62
CA PHE A 37 15.54 -7.47 4.80
C PHE A 37 16.15 -8.01 3.51
N GLY A 38 15.42 -8.00 2.39
CA GLY A 38 15.93 -8.45 1.09
C GLY A 38 17.19 -7.70 0.67
N ASN A 39 17.14 -6.36 0.66
CA ASN A 39 18.28 -5.53 0.27
C ASN A 39 19.51 -5.66 1.18
N TYR A 40 19.30 -5.91 2.48
CA TYR A 40 20.40 -6.02 3.43
C TYR A 40 20.98 -7.44 3.53
N LEU A 41 20.11 -8.45 3.62
CA LEU A 41 20.52 -9.84 3.88
C LEU A 41 20.98 -10.58 2.62
N ILE A 42 20.36 -10.36 1.46
CA ILE A 42 20.68 -11.13 0.25
C ILE A 42 22.16 -10.94 -0.16
N PRO A 43 22.71 -9.72 -0.27
CA PRO A 43 24.13 -9.54 -0.59
C PRO A 43 25.05 -10.17 0.46
N LEU A 44 24.69 -10.07 1.74
CA LEU A 44 25.47 -10.61 2.85
C LEU A 44 25.50 -12.14 2.84
N LEU A 45 24.38 -12.79 2.54
CA LEU A 45 24.26 -14.25 2.46
C LEU A 45 25.01 -14.83 1.25
N ILE A 46 25.03 -14.12 0.12
CA ILE A 46 25.70 -14.55 -1.11
C ILE A 46 27.16 -14.04 -1.17
N SER A 47 27.58 -13.22 -0.21
CA SER A 47 28.90 -12.56 -0.17
C SER A 47 29.16 -11.68 -1.41
N LEU A 48 28.13 -11.01 -1.90
CA LEU A 48 28.23 -10.02 -2.98
C LEU A 48 28.41 -8.60 -2.40
N PRO A 49 29.18 -7.73 -3.08
CA PRO A 49 29.37 -6.36 -2.62
C PRO A 49 28.09 -5.51 -2.71
N ASP A 50 27.20 -5.83 -3.66
CA ASP A 50 25.90 -5.17 -3.87
C ASP A 50 24.98 -6.08 -4.70
N LEU A 51 23.72 -5.69 -4.91
CA LEU A 51 22.77 -6.35 -5.81
C LEU A 51 23.12 -6.13 -7.29
N ASN A 52 22.50 -6.92 -8.18
CA ASN A 52 22.84 -6.94 -9.61
C ASN A 52 22.51 -5.62 -10.33
N LEU A 53 21.43 -4.94 -9.92
CA LEU A 53 20.94 -3.69 -10.50
C LEU A 53 20.77 -2.58 -9.43
N PRO A 54 21.87 -2.00 -8.90
CA PRO A 54 21.80 -1.05 -7.78
C PRO A 54 20.95 0.20 -8.04
N ARG A 55 20.99 0.72 -9.27
CA ARG A 55 20.18 1.90 -9.67
C ARG A 55 18.68 1.58 -9.73
N LEU A 56 18.33 0.38 -10.13
CA LEU A 56 16.94 -0.08 -10.18
C LEU A 56 16.43 -0.37 -8.76
N ASN A 57 17.32 -0.80 -7.87
CA ASN A 57 17.02 -0.88 -6.45
C ASN A 57 16.70 0.48 -5.84
N ALA A 58 17.51 1.51 -6.11
CA ALA A 58 17.21 2.86 -5.66
C ALA A 58 15.86 3.35 -6.21
N LEU A 59 15.56 3.09 -7.49
CA LEU A 59 14.30 3.46 -8.11
C LEU A 59 13.09 2.81 -7.42
N ASN A 60 13.17 1.53 -7.02
CA ASN A 60 12.06 0.89 -6.30
C ASN A 60 11.77 1.63 -4.97
N ALA A 61 12.81 1.98 -4.20
CA ALA A 61 12.65 2.67 -2.93
C ALA A 61 12.05 4.07 -3.15
N TRP A 62 12.48 4.76 -4.20
CA TRP A 62 11.96 6.07 -4.56
C TRP A 62 10.51 6.05 -5.06
N LEU A 63 10.02 4.96 -5.65
CA LEU A 63 8.62 4.81 -6.06
C LEU A 63 7.67 4.58 -4.87
N LEU A 64 8.16 4.04 -3.76
CA LEU A 64 7.36 3.90 -2.54
C LEU A 64 6.99 5.25 -1.90
N ILE A 65 7.82 6.28 -2.08
CA ILE A 65 7.53 7.63 -1.55
C ILE A 65 6.28 8.26 -2.20
N PRO A 66 6.19 8.45 -3.54
CA PRO A 66 4.98 8.98 -4.17
C PRO A 66 3.77 8.06 -3.96
N SER A 67 3.99 6.74 -3.94
CA SER A 67 2.94 5.78 -3.57
C SER A 67 2.37 6.06 -2.17
N SER A 68 3.23 6.29 -1.18
CA SER A 68 2.82 6.61 0.20
C SER A 68 2.14 7.97 0.31
N ILE A 69 2.56 8.97 -0.47
CA ILE A 69 1.89 10.28 -0.54
C ILE A 69 0.47 10.11 -1.05
N CYS A 70 0.26 9.33 -2.12
CA CYS A 70 -1.07 9.02 -2.62
C CYS A 70 -1.94 8.29 -1.58
N LEU A 71 -1.35 7.38 -0.79
CA LEU A 71 -2.05 6.73 0.31
C LEU A 71 -2.49 7.73 1.39
N ILE A 72 -1.62 8.66 1.78
CA ILE A 72 -1.95 9.70 2.77
C ILE A 72 -3.08 10.60 2.26
N ILE A 73 -3.06 10.98 0.99
CA ILE A 73 -4.15 11.75 0.37
C ILE A 73 -5.45 10.93 0.40
N SER A 74 -5.38 9.63 0.13
CA SER A 74 -6.56 8.75 0.24
C SER A 74 -7.12 8.69 1.67
N LEU A 75 -6.26 8.61 2.69
CA LEU A 75 -6.69 8.61 4.09
C LEU A 75 -7.48 9.88 4.45
N TYR A 76 -7.10 11.01 3.87
CA TYR A 76 -7.80 12.28 4.09
C TYR A 76 -9.18 12.32 3.44
N TYR A 77 -9.30 11.81 2.20
CA TYR A 77 -10.59 11.79 1.47
C TYR A 77 -11.47 10.57 1.78
N GLY A 78 -10.92 9.51 2.40
CA GLY A 78 -11.61 8.28 2.74
C GLY A 78 -11.81 7.32 1.57
N SER A 79 -11.71 6.02 1.85
CA SER A 79 -12.07 4.93 0.91
C SER A 79 -12.70 3.79 1.69
N GLY A 80 -13.96 3.44 1.40
CA GLY A 80 -14.77 2.48 2.16
C GLY A 80 -15.01 1.14 1.46
N THR A 81 -14.18 0.77 0.47
CA THR A 81 -14.43 -0.37 -0.43
C THR A 81 -13.89 -1.71 0.06
N GLY A 82 -13.17 -1.73 1.19
CA GLY A 82 -12.40 -2.89 1.63
C GLY A 82 -11.10 -3.06 0.84
N TRP A 83 -10.16 -3.81 1.42
CA TRP A 83 -8.83 -4.06 0.84
C TRP A 83 -8.86 -4.91 -0.44
N THR A 84 -9.95 -5.63 -0.72
CA THR A 84 -10.12 -6.50 -1.89
C THR A 84 -10.64 -5.76 -3.13
N PHE A 85 -11.18 -4.55 -2.97
CA PHE A 85 -11.75 -3.77 -4.08
C PHE A 85 -12.76 -4.54 -4.91
N TYR A 86 -13.81 -5.06 -4.26
CA TYR A 86 -14.85 -5.75 -5.01
C TYR A 86 -15.44 -4.83 -6.09
N PRO A 87 -15.41 -5.24 -7.39
CA PRO A 87 -15.77 -4.39 -8.51
C PRO A 87 -17.12 -3.66 -8.40
N PRO A 88 -18.23 -4.27 -7.89
CA PRO A 88 -19.48 -3.54 -7.77
C PRO A 88 -19.41 -2.41 -6.74
N LEU A 89 -18.69 -2.60 -5.62
CA LEU A 89 -18.61 -1.62 -4.54
C LEU A 89 -17.60 -0.51 -4.85
N SER A 90 -16.54 -0.82 -5.60
CA SER A 90 -15.50 0.14 -5.99
C SER A 90 -15.84 0.92 -7.26
N ASN A 91 -17.05 0.78 -7.81
CA ASN A 91 -17.49 1.52 -8.98
C ASN A 91 -17.90 2.95 -8.61
N SER A 92 -17.84 3.88 -9.56
CA SER A 92 -18.14 5.31 -9.35
C SER A 92 -19.54 5.60 -8.79
N VAL A 93 -20.48 4.67 -8.96
CA VAL A 93 -21.85 4.76 -8.41
C VAL A 93 -21.88 4.55 -6.90
N PHE A 94 -21.04 3.65 -6.38
CA PHE A 94 -21.05 3.24 -4.97
C PHE A 94 -19.88 3.83 -4.17
N SER A 95 -18.77 4.15 -4.84
CA SER A 95 -17.61 4.80 -4.23
C SER A 95 -17.07 5.90 -5.16
N SER A 96 -17.70 7.09 -5.11
CA SER A 96 -17.30 8.27 -5.88
C SER A 96 -16.24 9.14 -5.18
N SER A 97 -15.72 8.69 -4.04
CA SER A 97 -14.72 9.42 -3.26
C SER A 97 -13.41 9.55 -4.03
N LEU A 98 -12.81 10.74 -4.08
CA LEU A 98 -11.44 10.91 -4.59
C LEU A 98 -10.43 10.01 -3.87
N GLY A 99 -10.71 9.61 -2.63
CA GLY A 99 -9.85 8.73 -1.85
C GLY A 99 -9.71 7.33 -2.43
N THR A 100 -10.75 6.75 -3.07
CA THR A 100 -10.62 5.44 -3.73
C THR A 100 -9.67 5.50 -4.91
N ASP A 101 -9.71 6.58 -5.69
CA ASP A 101 -8.86 6.76 -6.87
C ASP A 101 -7.38 6.93 -6.48
N PHE A 102 -7.10 7.77 -5.49
CA PHE A 102 -5.74 7.94 -4.97
C PHE A 102 -5.16 6.65 -4.38
N LEU A 103 -5.98 5.82 -3.76
CA LEU A 103 -5.55 4.56 -3.17
C LEU A 103 -5.38 3.45 -4.21
N MET A 104 -6.20 3.41 -5.26
CA MET A 104 -5.91 2.59 -6.43
C MET A 104 -4.59 3.00 -7.09
N PHE A 105 -4.36 4.30 -7.31
CA PHE A 105 -3.11 4.78 -7.91
C PHE A 105 -1.87 4.51 -7.03
N SER A 106 -2.01 4.68 -5.71
CA SER A 106 -0.99 4.33 -4.71
C SER A 106 -0.55 2.87 -4.84
N LEU A 107 -1.51 1.94 -4.91
CA LEU A 107 -1.23 0.51 -5.06
C LEU A 107 -0.58 0.16 -6.41
N HIS A 108 -0.92 0.85 -7.49
CA HIS A 108 -0.25 0.64 -8.78
C HIS A 108 1.24 1.04 -8.70
N LEU A 109 1.55 2.18 -8.09
CA LEU A 109 2.95 2.59 -7.88
C LEU A 109 3.72 1.62 -6.98
N ALA A 110 3.10 1.15 -5.88
CA ALA A 110 3.69 0.12 -5.02
C ALA A 110 3.90 -1.20 -5.77
N GLY A 111 2.99 -1.57 -6.66
CA GLY A 111 3.11 -2.74 -7.54
C GLY A 111 4.24 -2.62 -8.55
N VAL A 112 4.43 -1.45 -9.18
CA VAL A 112 5.58 -1.23 -10.07
C VAL A 112 6.89 -1.32 -9.28
N SER A 113 6.94 -0.75 -8.08
CA SER A 113 8.09 -0.88 -7.18
C SER A 113 8.42 -2.35 -6.87
N SER A 114 7.42 -3.18 -6.57
CA SER A 114 7.66 -4.60 -6.23
C SER A 114 8.15 -5.42 -7.42
N ILE A 115 7.62 -5.16 -8.62
CA ILE A 115 8.11 -5.79 -9.86
C ILE A 115 9.57 -5.43 -10.11
N LEU A 116 9.95 -4.15 -9.96
CA LEU A 116 11.34 -3.72 -10.10
C LEU A 116 12.23 -4.41 -9.05
N SER A 117 11.78 -4.51 -7.81
CA SER A 117 12.53 -5.23 -6.77
C SER A 117 12.73 -6.71 -7.10
N SER A 118 11.77 -7.38 -7.74
CA SER A 118 11.90 -8.80 -8.11
C SER A 118 12.84 -9.05 -9.30
N LEU A 119 13.08 -8.04 -10.13
CA LEU A 119 14.00 -8.14 -11.27
C LEU A 119 15.46 -7.99 -10.85
N ASN A 120 15.71 -7.39 -9.69
CA ASN A 120 17.03 -7.16 -9.11
C ASN A 120 17.48 -8.37 -8.29
#